data_AF-A0A350LPJ4-F1
#
_entry.id   AF-A0A350LPJ4-F1
#
_cell.length_a   1.000
_cell.length_b   1.000
_cell.length_c   1.000
_cell.angle_alpha   90.00
_cell.angle_beta   90.00
_cell.angle_gamma   90.00
#
_symmetry.space_group_name_H-M   'P 1'
#
loop_
_entity.id
_entity.type
_entity.pdbx_description
1 polymer ?
#
loop_
_entity_poly.entity_id
_entity_poly.type
_entity_poly.pdbx_seq_one_letter_code
_entity_poly.pdbx_strand_id
1 'polypeptide(L)'
;SHDLPGLIVQRHRHFEKLLKRAEPLAALVTAVVCPEEPNSLGGALRAQAHTLIAPILIGNPVRIAAAAQALGADLTGIEIIAEPDPEAAARRAVALVQAGR
;
A
#
# COMPACT_ATOMS: atom_id res chain seq x y z
N SER A 1 29.25 -33.84 -17.35
CA SER A 1 27.85 -33.55 -16.98
C SER A 1 27.82 -32.14 -16.44
N HIS A 2 27.02 -31.25 -17.02
CA HIS A 2 27.02 -29.81 -16.76
C HIS A 2 26.45 -29.52 -15.36
N ASP A 3 27.25 -28.89 -14.48
CA ASP A 3 26.79 -28.28 -13.23
C ASP A 3 26.08 -26.96 -13.58
N LEU A 4 24.77 -26.88 -13.28
CA LEU A 4 24.01 -25.64 -13.40
C LEU A 4 24.15 -24.85 -12.09
N PRO A 5 24.60 -23.59 -12.11
CA PRO A 5 24.80 -22.79 -10.90
C PRO A 5 23.49 -22.56 -10.14
N GLY A 6 23.60 -22.59 -8.81
CA GLY A 6 22.50 -22.68 -7.85
C GLY A 6 21.39 -21.65 -8.04
N LEU A 7 20.21 -22.14 -8.41
CA LEU A 7 18.96 -21.41 -8.32
C LEU A 7 18.55 -21.33 -6.84
N ILE A 8 18.76 -20.18 -6.19
CA ILE A 8 18.18 -19.91 -4.87
C ILE A 8 16.68 -19.64 -5.06
N VAL A 9 15.87 -20.68 -4.90
CA VAL A 9 14.41 -20.56 -4.86
C VAL A 9 14.00 -19.96 -3.51
N GLN A 10 13.93 -18.63 -3.42
CA GLN A 10 13.35 -17.96 -2.26
C GLN A 10 11.82 -18.05 -2.30
N ARG A 11 11.28 -19.22 -1.91
CA ARG A 11 9.84 -19.35 -1.64
C ARG A 11 9.55 -18.83 -0.25
N HIS A 12 8.90 -17.68 -0.14
CA HIS A 12 8.39 -17.13 1.13
C HIS A 12 7.16 -17.93 1.62
N ARG A 13 7.30 -19.24 1.82
CA ARG A 13 6.17 -20.17 2.12
C ARG A 13 5.38 -19.76 3.36
N HIS A 14 6.02 -19.16 4.36
CA HIS A 14 5.35 -18.69 5.57
C HIS A 14 4.50 -17.44 5.31
N PHE A 15 5.00 -16.51 4.50
CA PHE A 15 4.31 -15.29 4.13
C PHE A 15 3.07 -15.58 3.28
N GLU A 16 3.20 -16.46 2.27
CA GLU A 16 2.05 -16.86 1.43
C GLU A 16 0.93 -17.51 2.25
N LYS A 17 1.28 -18.28 3.29
CA LYS A 17 0.28 -18.87 4.19
C LYS A 17 -0.48 -17.82 5.00
N LEU A 18 0.17 -16.73 5.38
CA LEU A 18 -0.47 -15.62 6.09
C LEU A 18 -1.38 -14.83 5.15
N LEU A 19 -0.91 -14.53 3.93
CA LEU A 19 -1.72 -13.85 2.91
C LEU A 19 -3.01 -14.62 2.61
N LYS A 20 -2.91 -15.93 2.33
CA LYS A 20 -4.09 -16.78 2.07
C LYS A 20 -5.08 -16.84 3.23
N ARG A 21 -4.63 -16.62 4.46
CA ARG A 21 -5.50 -16.54 5.64
C ARG A 21 -6.17 -15.17 5.78
N ALA A 22 -5.52 -14.11 5.29
CA ALA A 22 -6.00 -12.74 5.40
C ALA A 22 -6.94 -12.35 4.24
N GLU A 23 -6.69 -12.83 3.02
CA GLU A 23 -7.50 -12.57 1.81
C GLU A 23 -9.04 -12.74 1.97
N PRO A 24 -9.57 -13.74 2.71
CA PRO A 24 -11.01 -13.88 2.90
C PRO A 24 -11.61 -12.97 3.99
N LEU A 25 -10.79 -12.23 4.75
CA LEU A 25 -11.26 -11.33 5.79
C LEU A 25 -11.70 -9.99 5.19
N ALA A 26 -12.49 -9.22 5.94
CA ALA A 26 -12.81 -7.86 5.56
C ALA A 26 -11.53 -7.00 5.60
N ALA A 27 -11.32 -6.21 4.55
CA ALA A 27 -10.19 -5.31 4.45
C ALA A 27 -10.22 -4.25 5.57
N LEU A 28 -9.08 -3.98 6.20
CA LEU A 28 -8.98 -2.98 7.26
C LEU A 28 -8.88 -1.58 6.65
N VAL A 29 -9.78 -0.67 7.04
CA VAL A 29 -9.64 0.74 6.68
C VAL A 29 -8.32 1.25 7.25
N THR A 30 -7.45 1.78 6.38
CA THR A 30 -6.06 2.07 6.75
C THR A 30 -5.64 3.42 6.18
N ALA A 31 -5.27 4.35 7.06
CA ALA A 31 -4.63 5.60 6.66
C ALA A 31 -3.17 5.35 6.24
N VAL A 32 -2.83 5.68 4.99
CA VAL A 32 -1.47 5.56 4.44
C VAL A 32 -0.90 6.97 4.24
N VAL A 33 0.11 7.31 5.02
CA VAL A 33 0.69 8.65 5.08
C VAL A 33 1.87 8.78 4.12
N CYS A 34 1.84 9.84 3.32
CA CYS A 34 2.82 10.22 2.31
C CYS A 34 3.24 9.08 1.35
N PRO A 35 2.31 8.32 0.71
CA PRO A 35 2.64 7.31 -0.29
C PRO A 35 3.00 7.95 -1.65
N GLU A 36 4.05 8.76 -1.65
CA GLU A 36 4.40 9.72 -2.71
C GLU A 36 5.52 9.23 -3.64
N GLU A 37 5.86 7.95 -3.56
CA GLU A 37 6.84 7.28 -4.42
C GLU A 37 6.38 5.86 -4.81
N PRO A 38 6.87 5.29 -5.94
CA PRO A 38 6.37 4.03 -6.47
C PRO A 38 6.40 2.85 -5.49
N ASN A 39 7.46 2.72 -4.67
CA ASN A 39 7.54 1.60 -3.72
C ASN A 39 6.52 1.72 -2.59
N SER A 40 6.40 2.92 -2.01
CA SER A 40 5.44 3.20 -0.93
C SER A 40 3.99 3.03 -1.38
N LEU A 41 3.63 3.60 -2.54
CA LEU A 41 2.29 3.48 -3.10
C LEU A 41 2.01 2.05 -3.56
N GLY A 42 2.96 1.41 -4.24
CA GLY A 42 2.82 0.04 -4.73
C GLY A 42 2.58 -0.96 -3.60
N GLY A 43 3.19 -0.77 -2.42
CA GLY A 43 2.89 -1.57 -1.23
C GLY A 43 1.43 -1.47 -0.80
N ALA A 44 0.89 -0.25 -0.72
CA ALA A 44 -0.51 -0.01 -0.32
C ALA A 44 -1.50 -0.60 -1.33
N LEU A 45 -1.26 -0.40 -2.63
CA LEU A 45 -2.13 -0.93 -3.70
C LEU A 45 -2.12 -2.45 -3.76
N ARG A 46 -0.96 -3.09 -3.56
CA ARG A 46 -0.87 -4.56 -3.48
C ARG A 46 -1.61 -5.09 -2.27
N ALA A 47 -1.49 -4.41 -1.12
CA ALA A 47 -2.23 -4.80 0.08
C ALA A 47 -3.75 -4.69 -0.13
N GLN A 48 -4.22 -3.65 -0.83
CA GLN A 48 -5.62 -3.53 -1.24
C GLN A 48 -6.06 -4.67 -2.18
N ALA A 49 -5.24 -5.00 -3.19
CA ALA A 49 -5.54 -6.07 -4.14
C ALA A 49 -5.66 -7.47 -3.48
N HIS A 50 -5.02 -7.68 -2.33
CA HIS A 50 -5.12 -8.89 -1.52
C HIS A 50 -6.13 -8.77 -0.36
N THR A 51 -7.05 -7.80 -0.41
CA THR A 51 -8.09 -7.56 0.62
C THR A 51 -7.52 -7.33 2.02
N LEU A 52 -6.25 -6.91 2.13
CA LEU A 52 -5.62 -6.67 3.44
C LEU A 52 -6.06 -5.34 4.02
N ILE A 53 -6.11 -4.30 3.17
CA ILE A 53 -6.45 -2.93 3.57
C ILE A 53 -7.42 -2.27 2.58
N ALA A 54 -8.25 -1.37 3.08
CA ALA A 54 -8.96 -0.37 2.30
C ALA A 54 -8.24 0.98 2.55
N PRO A 55 -7.30 1.38 1.67
CA PRO A 55 -6.41 2.51 1.96
C PRO A 55 -7.12 3.85 1.79
N ILE A 56 -6.83 4.78 2.71
CA ILE A 56 -7.05 6.22 2.56
C ILE A 56 -5.67 6.85 2.41
N LEU A 57 -5.35 7.40 1.24
CA LEU A 57 -4.05 7.98 0.95
C LEU A 57 -4.02 9.43 1.42
N ILE A 58 -3.01 9.81 2.21
CA ILE A 58 -2.90 11.16 2.77
C ILE A 58 -1.53 11.71 2.40
N GLY A 59 -1.47 12.82 1.66
CA GLY A 59 -0.20 13.40 1.22
C GLY A 59 -0.37 14.37 0.07
N ASN A 60 0.74 14.67 -0.61
CA ASN A 60 0.76 15.51 -1.79
C ASN A 60 0.09 14.78 -2.98
N PRO A 61 -1.08 15.25 -3.47
CA PRO A 61 -1.84 14.57 -4.50
C PRO A 61 -1.08 14.52 -5.85
N VAL A 62 -0.25 15.51 -6.14
CA VAL A 62 0.57 15.55 -7.36
C VAL A 62 1.63 14.45 -7.33
N ARG A 63 2.27 14.25 -6.19
CA ARG A 63 3.29 13.20 -6.04
C ARG A 63 2.67 11.80 -5.99
N ILE A 64 1.52 11.64 -5.35
CA ILE A 64 0.75 10.38 -5.37
C ILE A 64 0.34 10.03 -6.81
N ALA A 65 -0.18 10.99 -7.57
CA ALA A 65 -0.56 10.77 -8.97
C ALA A 65 0.66 10.42 -9.85
N ALA A 66 1.78 11.11 -9.65
CA ALA A 66 3.03 10.80 -10.36
C ALA A 66 3.56 9.40 -10.03
N ALA A 67 3.49 8.98 -8.76
CA ALA A 67 3.85 7.63 -8.33
C ALA A 67 2.92 6.57 -8.96
N ALA A 68 1.61 6.83 -9.01
CA ALA A 68 0.65 5.94 -9.67
C ALA A 68 0.93 5.80 -11.17
N GLN A 69 1.21 6.93 -11.84
CA GLN A 69 1.58 6.94 -13.25
C GLN A 69 2.85 6.13 -13.51
N ALA A 70 3.88 6.28 -12.68
CA ALA A 70 5.13 5.51 -12.78
C ALA A 70 4.92 4.00 -12.58
N LEU A 71 3.90 3.61 -11.80
CA LEU A 71 3.50 2.21 -11.60
C LEU A 71 2.54 1.69 -12.68
N GLY A 72 1.97 2.56 -13.52
CA GLY A 72 0.85 2.22 -14.40
C GLY A 72 -0.41 1.81 -13.61
N ALA A 73 -0.57 2.32 -12.39
CA ALA A 73 -1.65 1.96 -11.49
C ALA A 73 -2.83 2.95 -11.58
N ASP A 74 -4.04 2.43 -11.44
CA ASP A 74 -5.26 3.23 -11.32
C ASP A 74 -5.60 3.47 -9.84
N LEU A 75 -5.96 4.71 -9.50
CA LEU A 75 -6.38 5.11 -8.14
C LEU A 75 -7.90 5.28 -8.03
N THR A 76 -8.67 4.91 -9.05
CA THR A 76 -10.12 5.00 -9.04
C THR A 76 -10.72 4.26 -7.84
N GLY A 77 -11.57 4.95 -7.08
CA GLY A 77 -12.22 4.39 -5.88
C GLY A 77 -11.37 4.44 -4.61
N ILE A 78 -10.14 4.96 -4.66
CA ILE A 78 -9.29 5.18 -3.49
C ILE A 78 -9.48 6.61 -2.98
N GLU A 79 -9.79 6.78 -1.70
CA GLU A 79 -9.88 8.10 -1.08
C GLU A 79 -8.48 8.73 -0.98
N ILE A 80 -8.35 9.97 -1.45
CA ILE A 80 -7.11 10.75 -1.35
C ILE A 80 -7.40 12.05 -0.60
N ILE A 81 -6.74 12.24 0.53
CA ILE A 81 -6.78 13.48 1.32
C ILE A 81 -5.53 14.28 0.99
N ALA A 82 -5.72 15.42 0.33
CA ALA A 82 -4.63 16.31 -0.05
C ALA A 82 -4.06 17.04 1.18
N GLU A 83 -2.82 16.74 1.51
CA GLU A 83 -2.05 17.41 2.55
C GLU A 83 -0.55 17.34 2.19
N PRO A 84 0.00 18.34 1.48
CA PRO A 84 1.38 18.30 1.01
C PRO A 84 2.44 18.42 2.11
N ASP A 85 2.09 18.91 3.31
CA ASP A 85 3.01 18.97 4.44
C ASP A 85 3.05 17.62 5.17
N PRO A 86 4.20 16.92 5.25
CA PRO A 86 4.27 15.58 5.83
C PRO A 86 3.83 15.52 7.30
N GLU A 87 4.11 16.56 8.08
CA GLU A 87 3.76 16.60 9.50
C GLU A 87 2.25 16.81 9.70
N ALA A 88 1.65 17.69 8.90
CA ALA A 88 0.20 17.87 8.85
C ALA A 88 -0.50 16.60 8.34
N ALA A 89 0.06 15.91 7.35
CA ALA A 89 -0.47 14.64 6.84
C ALA A 89 -0.52 13.58 7.94
N ALA A 90 0.57 13.45 8.71
CA ALA A 90 0.63 12.55 9.86
C ALA A 90 -0.41 12.91 10.94
N ARG A 91 -0.52 14.19 11.31
CA ARG A 91 -1.55 14.66 12.25
C ARG A 91 -2.97 14.34 11.76
N ARG A 92 -3.22 14.55 10.46
CA ARG A 92 -4.52 14.27 9.85
C ARG A 92 -4.85 12.79 9.90
N ALA A 93 -3.88 11.92 9.62
CA ALA A 93 -4.02 10.47 9.72
C ALA A 93 -4.41 10.04 11.15
N VAL A 94 -3.71 10.57 12.16
CA VAL A 94 -4.03 10.29 13.57
C VAL A 94 -5.45 10.74 13.93
N ALA A 95 -5.86 11.92 13.47
CA ALA A 95 -7.21 12.43 13.70
C ALA A 95 -8.30 11.54 13.08
N LEU A 96 -8.06 10.97 11.89
CA LEU A 96 -8.99 10.02 11.26
C LEU A 96 -9.13 8.75 12.11
N VAL A 97 -8.00 8.17 12.51
CA VAL A 97 -7.97 6.95 13.33
C VAL A 97 -8.69 7.16 14.67
N GLN A 98 -8.49 8.31 15.32
CA GLN A 98 -9.21 8.66 16.55
C GLN A 98 -10.71 8.83 16.33
N ALA A 99 -11.13 9.26 15.15
CA ALA A 99 -12.53 9.38 14.77
C ALA A 99 -13.16 8.04 14.32
N GLY A 100 -12.42 6.93 14.43
CA GLY A 100 -12.88 5.60 13.99
C GLY A 100 -12.92 5.45 12.47
N ARG A 101 -12.12 6.24 11.76
CA ARG A 101 -11.94 6.19 10.29
C ARG A 101 -10.57 5.66 9.91
#